data_AF-A0A947BAS0-F1
#
_entry.id   AF-A0A947BAS0-F1
#
_cell.length_a   1.000
_cell.length_b   1.000
_cell.length_c   1.000
_cell.angle_alpha   90.00
_cell.angle_beta   90.00
_cell.angle_gamma   90.00
#
_symmetry.space_group_name_H-M   'P 1'
#
loop_
_entity.id
_entity.type
_entity.pdbx_description
1 polymer ?
#
loop_
_entity_poly.entity_id
_entity_poly.type
_entity_poly.pdbx_seq_one_letter_code
_entity_poly.pdbx_strand_id
1 'polypeptide(L)'
;PYTPLELAGRDIYIREGCYVCHSQMIRPMRDEVERYGHYSLAAESMYDHPFQWGSKRTGPDLARVGGRYSDEWHVDHFTDPQSVVPESVMPKYAFLKETPANGEHITDLLATHRMVGVPYSDEMLEAAEADFRNQVDPFGDIDGLLERYPGAQVRNFDGEAGISEMDALIAYMQMLGTLVDFSTFEAAASR
;
A
#
# COMPACT_ATOMS: atom_id res chain seq x y z
N PRO A 1 10.10 3.80 -5.07
CA PRO A 1 9.42 4.55 -3.99
C PRO A 1 7.91 4.41 -4.19
N TYR A 2 7.09 4.74 -3.20
CA TYR A 2 5.63 4.74 -3.38
C TYR A 2 5.21 5.75 -4.44
N THR A 3 4.17 5.43 -5.21
CA THR A 3 3.49 6.46 -6.00
C THR A 3 2.82 7.48 -5.09
N PRO A 4 2.39 8.65 -5.62
CA PRO A 4 1.64 9.64 -4.84
C PRO A 4 0.38 9.06 -4.17
N LEU A 5 -0.43 8.28 -4.89
CA LEU A 5 -1.66 7.71 -4.34
C LEU A 5 -1.39 6.63 -3.30
N GLU A 6 -0.39 5.76 -3.53
CA GLU A 6 0.04 4.75 -2.54
C GLU A 6 0.55 5.41 -1.26
N LEU A 7 1.27 6.53 -1.38
CA LEU A 7 1.78 7.26 -0.22
C LEU A 7 0.65 7.91 0.58
N ALA A 8 -0.35 8.50 -0.09
CA ALA A 8 -1.56 8.97 0.57
C ALA A 8 -2.34 7.84 1.26
N GLY A 9 -2.44 6.68 0.60
CA GLY A 9 -3.04 5.46 1.15
C GLY A 9 -2.34 4.94 2.40
N ARG A 10 -1.01 5.04 2.41
CA ARG A 10 -0.19 4.72 3.57
C ARG A 10 -0.45 5.69 4.73
N ASP A 11 -0.60 6.98 4.46
CA ASP A 11 -0.93 7.95 5.51
C ASP A 11 -2.34 7.73 6.06
N ILE A 12 -3.29 7.30 5.24
CA ILE A 12 -4.62 6.84 5.69
C ILE A 12 -4.49 5.58 6.56
N TYR A 13 -3.69 4.58 6.16
CA TYR A 13 -3.42 3.39 6.96
C TYR A 13 -2.87 3.75 8.36
N ILE A 14 -2.00 4.75 8.44
CA ILE A 14 -1.47 5.27 9.70
C ILE A 14 -2.55 6.02 10.49
N ARG A 15 -3.32 6.91 9.83
CA ARG A 15 -4.39 7.70 10.46
C ARG A 15 -5.45 6.80 11.10
N GLU A 16 -5.86 5.74 10.40
CA GLU A 16 -6.84 4.76 10.88
C GLU A 16 -6.29 3.79 11.94
N GLY A 17 -4.99 3.83 12.21
CA GLY A 17 -4.38 2.98 13.24
C GLY A 17 -4.38 1.50 12.86
N CYS A 18 -4.38 1.17 11.57
CA CYS A 18 -4.36 -0.22 11.10
C CYS A 18 -3.19 -1.02 11.69
N TYR A 19 -2.05 -0.36 11.94
CA TYR A 19 -0.86 -0.91 12.59
C TYR A 19 -1.08 -1.42 14.03
N VAL A 20 -2.18 -1.03 14.69
CA VAL A 20 -2.53 -1.53 16.03
C VAL A 20 -2.99 -2.98 15.99
N CYS A 21 -3.52 -3.43 14.84
CA CYS A 21 -4.05 -4.76 14.64
C CYS A 21 -3.24 -5.61 13.65
N HIS A 22 -2.59 -4.97 12.69
CA HIS A 22 -1.86 -5.63 11.61
C HIS A 22 -0.37 -5.32 11.68
N SER A 23 0.45 -6.34 11.42
CA SER A 23 1.88 -6.14 11.21
C SER A 23 2.22 -6.16 9.73
N GLN A 24 3.31 -5.49 9.39
CA GLN A 24 3.98 -5.64 8.09
C GLN A 24 5.41 -6.15 8.28
N MET A 25 5.57 -7.29 8.96
CA MET A 25 6.89 -7.91 9.15
C MET A 25 6.74 -9.42 9.35
N ILE A 26 7.01 -10.18 8.30
CA ILE A 26 6.99 -11.64 8.33
C ILE A 26 8.32 -12.15 8.88
N ARG A 27 8.24 -12.99 9.92
CA ARG A 27 9.43 -13.55 10.59
C ARG A 27 9.99 -14.73 9.79
N PRO A 28 11.31 -15.03 9.89
CA PRO A 28 11.96 -16.13 9.17
C PRO A 28 11.69 -17.49 9.84
N MET A 29 10.43 -17.81 10.11
CA MET A 29 9.97 -19.09 10.64
C MET A 29 9.13 -19.79 9.56
N ARG A 30 9.31 -21.10 9.39
CA ARG A 30 8.59 -21.86 8.35
C ARG A 30 7.08 -21.64 8.38
N ASP A 31 6.47 -21.66 9.57
CA ASP A 31 5.01 -21.46 9.70
C ASP A 31 4.54 -20.07 9.25
N GLU A 32 5.37 -19.04 9.44
CA GLU A 32 5.06 -17.70 8.91
C GLU A 32 5.22 -17.64 7.40
N VAL A 33 6.23 -18.31 6.87
CA VAL A 33 6.48 -18.34 5.42
C VAL A 33 5.36 -19.05 4.69
N GLU A 34 4.88 -20.19 5.20
CA GLU A 34 3.73 -20.90 4.61
C GLU A 34 2.45 -20.06 4.65
N ARG A 35 2.25 -19.26 5.71
CA ARG A 35 1.04 -18.44 5.89
C ARG A 35 1.07 -17.15 5.07
N TYR A 36 2.18 -16.43 5.12
CA TYR A 36 2.30 -15.05 4.64
C TYR A 36 3.25 -14.89 3.45
N GLY A 37 3.98 -15.93 3.04
CA GLY A 37 4.98 -15.85 1.97
C GLY A 37 6.38 -15.50 2.49
N HIS A 38 7.29 -15.15 1.59
CA HIS A 38 8.69 -14.92 1.94
C HIS A 38 8.84 -13.92 3.10
N TYR A 39 9.74 -14.22 4.05
CA TYR A 39 10.00 -13.36 5.20
C TYR A 39 10.41 -11.94 4.76
N SER A 40 10.11 -10.95 5.60
CA SER A 40 10.38 -9.55 5.27
C SER A 40 11.87 -9.27 5.25
N LEU A 41 12.32 -8.47 4.27
CA LEU A 41 13.69 -8.01 4.16
C LEU A 41 13.79 -6.56 4.62
N ALA A 42 14.93 -6.17 5.21
CA ALA A 42 15.15 -4.79 5.65
C ALA A 42 15.04 -3.77 4.50
N ALA A 43 15.39 -4.17 3.27
CA ALA A 43 15.30 -3.32 2.08
C ALA A 43 13.86 -2.91 1.73
N GLU A 44 12.86 -3.71 2.10
CA GLU A 44 11.45 -3.44 1.77
C GLU A 44 10.90 -2.24 2.56
N SER A 45 11.40 -2.01 3.76
CA SER A 45 11.00 -0.87 4.61
C SER A 45 11.97 0.30 4.56
N MET A 46 12.87 0.33 3.57
CA MET A 46 13.89 1.39 3.43
C MET A 46 13.27 2.78 3.21
N TYR A 47 12.08 2.85 2.60
CA TYR A 47 11.38 4.10 2.33
C TYR A 47 10.22 4.39 3.29
N ASP A 48 10.06 3.56 4.33
CA ASP A 48 8.96 3.68 5.27
C ASP A 48 9.29 4.71 6.35
N HIS A 49 8.73 5.91 6.22
CA HIS A 49 8.88 6.97 7.21
C HIS A 49 7.51 7.34 7.79
N PRO A 50 7.13 6.87 9.00
CA PRO A 50 7.81 5.87 9.83
C PRO A 50 7.59 4.41 9.39
N PHE A 51 8.43 3.49 9.86
CA PHE A 51 8.29 2.05 9.58
C PHE A 51 6.92 1.50 10.01
N GLN A 52 6.36 0.55 9.26
CA GLN A 52 5.04 -0.06 9.52
C GLN A 52 5.12 -1.49 10.10
N TRP A 53 6.27 -1.87 10.65
CA TRP A 53 6.38 -3.17 11.33
C TRP A 53 5.50 -3.16 12.57
N GLY A 54 4.57 -4.12 12.63
CA GLY A 54 3.63 -4.20 13.73
C GLY A 54 4.25 -4.78 14.99
N SER A 55 3.65 -4.42 16.13
CA SER A 55 3.98 -4.99 17.44
C SER A 55 2.91 -5.99 17.94
N LYS A 56 1.78 -6.07 17.24
CA LYS A 56 0.64 -6.93 17.57
C LYS A 56 -0.01 -7.47 16.29
N ARG A 57 -0.61 -8.66 16.40
CA ARG A 57 -1.43 -9.29 15.37
C ARG A 57 -2.80 -9.64 15.95
N THR A 58 -3.73 -8.70 15.89
CA THR A 58 -5.16 -8.99 16.07
C THR A 58 -5.72 -9.51 14.75
N GLY A 59 -5.35 -8.87 13.64
CA GLY A 59 -5.54 -9.38 12.29
C GLY A 59 -4.26 -10.01 11.71
N PRO A 60 -4.33 -10.59 10.50
CA PRO A 60 -3.18 -11.18 9.83
C PRO A 60 -2.08 -10.16 9.47
N ASP A 61 -0.85 -10.64 9.21
CA ASP A 61 0.22 -9.81 8.64
C ASP A 61 -0.11 -9.39 7.20
N LEU A 62 0.25 -8.16 6.84
CA LEU A 62 -0.06 -7.53 5.55
C LEU A 62 1.16 -7.33 4.64
N ALA A 63 2.38 -7.70 5.05
CA ALA A 63 3.61 -7.41 4.28
C ALA A 63 3.68 -8.01 2.87
N ARG A 64 2.74 -8.89 2.53
CA ARG A 64 2.64 -9.62 1.26
C ARG A 64 1.20 -9.72 0.77
N VAL A 65 0.35 -8.74 1.11
CA VAL A 65 -1.07 -8.76 0.72
C VAL A 65 -1.28 -8.37 -0.75
N GLY A 66 -0.31 -7.69 -1.37
CA GLY A 66 -0.37 -7.30 -2.78
C GLY A 66 -0.68 -8.47 -3.70
N GLY A 67 -1.76 -8.35 -4.47
CA GLY A 67 -2.25 -9.37 -5.39
C GLY A 67 -2.88 -10.62 -4.76
N ARG A 68 -3.00 -10.72 -3.42
CA ARG A 68 -3.67 -11.85 -2.77
C ARG A 68 -5.19 -11.78 -2.84
N TYR A 69 -5.74 -10.57 -2.82
CA TYR A 69 -7.17 -10.31 -2.87
C TYR A 69 -7.47 -9.31 -3.99
N SER A 70 -8.66 -9.41 -4.59
CA SER A 70 -9.14 -8.42 -5.56
C SER A 70 -9.42 -7.09 -4.88
N ASP A 71 -9.44 -6.01 -5.65
CA ASP A 71 -9.81 -4.71 -5.11
C ASP A 71 -11.27 -4.70 -4.62
N GLU A 72 -12.18 -5.39 -5.32
CA GLU A 72 -13.56 -5.61 -4.89
C GLU A 72 -13.62 -6.29 -3.51
N TRP A 73 -12.79 -7.31 -3.26
CA TRP A 73 -12.71 -7.94 -1.94
C TRP A 73 -12.21 -6.94 -0.89
N HIS A 74 -11.24 -6.09 -1.22
CA HIS A 74 -10.79 -5.05 -0.31
C HIS A 74 -11.89 -4.03 -0.02
N VAL A 75 -12.66 -3.59 -1.01
CA VAL A 75 -13.80 -2.68 -0.84
C VAL A 75 -14.83 -3.30 0.09
N ASP A 76 -15.25 -4.54 -0.17
CA ASP A 76 -16.24 -5.24 0.65
C ASP A 76 -15.72 -5.44 2.09
N HIS A 77 -14.46 -5.86 2.23
CA HIS A 77 -13.83 -6.08 3.52
C HIS A 77 -13.65 -4.79 4.32
N PHE A 78 -13.25 -3.68 3.71
CA PHE A 78 -13.13 -2.40 4.41
C PHE A 78 -14.51 -1.80 4.74
N THR A 79 -15.51 -2.01 3.88
CA THR A 79 -16.89 -1.55 4.11
C THR A 79 -17.53 -2.27 5.28
N ASP A 80 -17.48 -3.61 5.28
CA ASP A 80 -18.03 -4.45 6.33
C ASP A 80 -17.22 -5.75 6.44
N PRO A 81 -16.17 -5.80 7.29
CA PRO A 81 -15.32 -6.97 7.41
C PRO A 81 -16.10 -8.23 7.80
N GLN A 82 -17.18 -8.08 8.58
CA GLN A 82 -18.04 -9.19 9.02
C GLN A 82 -18.90 -9.75 7.89
N SER A 83 -19.13 -9.00 6.81
CA SER A 83 -19.88 -9.50 5.66
C SER A 83 -19.12 -10.55 4.85
N VAL A 84 -17.79 -10.43 4.77
CA VAL A 84 -16.90 -11.34 4.03
C VAL A 84 -16.19 -12.34 4.94
N VAL A 85 -15.94 -11.96 6.19
CA VAL A 85 -15.33 -12.80 7.21
C VAL A 85 -16.18 -12.66 8.49
N PRO A 86 -17.20 -13.53 8.70
CA PRO A 86 -18.17 -13.39 9.79
C PRO A 86 -17.58 -13.19 11.19
N GLU A 87 -16.43 -13.81 11.45
CA GLU A 87 -15.75 -13.74 12.75
C GLU A 87 -14.72 -12.62 12.86
N SER A 88 -14.70 -11.69 11.89
CA SER A 88 -13.78 -10.57 11.91
C SER A 88 -14.09 -9.62 13.06
N VAL A 89 -13.06 -9.28 13.81
CA VAL A 89 -13.10 -8.24 14.87
C VAL A 89 -12.67 -6.88 14.33
N MET A 90 -12.38 -6.77 13.03
CA MET A 90 -11.96 -5.52 12.42
C MET A 90 -13.11 -4.50 12.39
N PRO A 91 -12.85 -3.21 12.69
CA PRO A 91 -13.85 -2.15 12.55
C PRO A 91 -14.27 -1.93 11.08
N LYS A 92 -15.46 -1.34 10.88
CA LYS A 92 -15.94 -0.92 9.57
C LYS A 92 -15.35 0.42 9.19
N TYR A 93 -14.91 0.55 7.93
CA TYR A 93 -14.32 1.76 7.35
C TYR A 93 -15.08 2.22 6.09
N ALA A 94 -16.39 1.97 6.04
CA ALA A 94 -17.24 2.35 4.90
C ALA A 94 -17.13 3.83 4.50
N PHE A 95 -16.84 4.72 5.46
CA PHE A 95 -16.67 6.16 5.21
C PHE A 95 -15.51 6.49 4.26
N LEU A 96 -14.50 5.60 4.11
CA LEU A 96 -13.39 5.81 3.19
C LEU A 96 -13.86 5.91 1.73
N LYS A 97 -14.97 5.25 1.40
CA LYS A 97 -15.61 5.31 0.08
C LYS A 97 -16.28 6.67 -0.19
N GLU A 98 -16.73 7.34 0.86
CA GLU A 98 -17.42 8.64 0.77
C GLU A 98 -16.46 9.83 0.91
N THR A 99 -15.25 9.58 1.40
CA THR A 99 -14.26 10.63 1.70
C THR A 99 -13.31 10.79 0.52
N PRO A 100 -13.20 11.98 -0.09
CA PRO A 100 -12.24 12.23 -1.16
C PRO A 100 -10.81 12.14 -0.64
N ALA A 101 -9.92 11.47 -1.38
CA ALA A 101 -8.49 11.46 -1.03
C ALA A 101 -7.89 12.85 -1.27
N ASN A 102 -7.24 13.41 -0.25
CA ASN A 102 -6.64 14.74 -0.34
C ASN A 102 -5.32 14.71 -1.12
N GLY A 103 -5.35 15.20 -2.37
CA GLY A 103 -4.17 15.40 -3.21
C GLY A 103 -3.50 16.78 -3.08
N GLU A 104 -4.06 17.72 -2.30
CA GLU A 104 -3.60 19.12 -2.24
C GLU A 104 -2.14 19.26 -1.80
N HIS A 105 -1.69 18.40 -0.87
CA HIS A 105 -0.34 18.45 -0.30
C HIS A 105 0.57 17.31 -0.81
N ILE A 106 0.20 16.65 -1.90
CA ILE A 106 0.92 15.43 -2.33
C ILE A 106 2.35 15.74 -2.78
N THR A 107 2.55 16.88 -3.45
CA THR A 107 3.90 17.34 -3.83
C THR A 107 4.76 17.63 -2.61
N ASP A 108 4.21 18.29 -1.59
CA ASP A 108 4.92 18.58 -0.33
C ASP A 108 5.27 17.30 0.43
N LEU A 109 4.37 16.30 0.40
CA LEU A 109 4.59 14.99 1.00
C LEU A 109 5.76 14.25 0.33
N LEU A 110 5.79 14.21 -1.01
CA LEU A 110 6.90 13.62 -1.76
C LEU A 110 8.21 14.39 -1.53
N ALA A 111 8.17 15.72 -1.52
CA ALA A 111 9.34 16.56 -1.25
C ALA A 111 9.91 16.31 0.15
N THR A 112 9.04 16.10 1.15
CA THR A 112 9.43 15.76 2.51
C THR A 112 10.05 14.37 2.58
N HIS A 113 9.46 13.38 1.90
CA HIS A 113 10.06 12.04 1.80
C HIS A 113 11.42 12.07 1.07
N ARG A 114 11.58 12.92 0.06
CA ARG A 114 12.86 13.16 -0.61
C ARG A 114 13.90 13.72 0.35
N MET A 115 13.52 14.66 1.22
CA MET A 115 14.40 15.23 2.23
C MET A 115 14.95 14.16 3.19
N VAL A 116 14.17 13.13 3.50
CA VAL A 116 14.61 12.01 4.37
C VAL A 116 15.25 10.85 3.61
N GLY A 117 15.50 11.01 2.31
CA GLY A 117 16.32 10.08 1.51
C GLY A 117 15.56 9.17 0.55
N VAL A 118 14.24 9.31 0.42
CA VAL A 118 13.48 8.57 -0.61
C VAL A 118 13.82 9.15 -2.00
N PRO A 119 14.14 8.34 -3.01
CA PRO A 119 14.69 8.84 -4.27
C PRO A 119 13.60 9.35 -5.23
N TYR A 120 12.82 10.34 -4.81
CA TYR A 120 11.94 11.08 -5.71
C TYR A 120 12.76 12.02 -6.60
N SER A 121 12.58 11.95 -7.92
CA SER A 121 13.20 12.86 -8.89
C SER A 121 12.49 14.22 -8.95
N ASP A 122 13.08 15.21 -9.61
CA ASP A 122 12.41 16.49 -9.86
C ASP A 122 11.15 16.28 -10.73
N GLU A 123 11.24 15.42 -11.74
CA GLU A 123 10.10 15.05 -12.60
C GLU A 123 8.96 14.40 -11.80
N MET A 124 9.27 13.57 -10.79
CA MET A 124 8.26 12.99 -9.90
C MET A 124 7.54 14.04 -9.06
N LEU A 125 8.26 15.09 -8.62
CA LEU A 125 7.66 16.18 -7.85
C LEU A 125 6.78 17.07 -8.74
N GLU A 126 7.25 17.38 -9.95
CA GLU A 126 6.51 18.16 -10.93
C GLU A 126 5.24 17.44 -11.40
N ALA A 127 5.30 16.11 -11.55
CA ALA A 127 4.19 15.28 -11.97
C ALA A 127 3.30 14.77 -10.83
N ALA A 128 3.63 15.04 -9.56
CA ALA A 128 3.02 14.38 -8.40
C ALA A 128 1.49 14.43 -8.37
N GLU A 129 0.89 15.60 -8.62
CA GLU A 129 -0.57 15.74 -8.67
C GLU A 129 -1.21 15.04 -9.87
N ALA A 130 -0.51 15.03 -11.02
CA ALA A 130 -0.97 14.34 -12.20
C ALA A 130 -0.91 12.83 -11.98
N ASP A 131 0.20 12.32 -11.43
CA ASP A 131 0.40 10.90 -11.12
C ASP A 131 -0.58 10.39 -10.06
N PHE A 132 -0.90 11.21 -9.06
CA PHE A 132 -1.95 10.91 -8.10
C PHE A 132 -3.30 10.62 -8.78
N ARG A 133 -3.66 11.40 -9.82
CA ARG A 133 -4.91 11.22 -10.58
C ARG A 133 -4.80 10.08 -11.61
N ASN A 134 -3.68 10.02 -12.33
CA ASN A 134 -3.44 9.04 -13.38
C ASN A 134 -3.48 7.60 -12.84
N GLN A 135 -3.14 7.37 -11.57
CA GLN A 135 -3.14 6.02 -11.02
C GLN A 135 -4.54 5.38 -10.93
N VAL A 136 -5.61 6.19 -10.85
CA VAL A 136 -6.99 5.68 -10.88
C VAL A 136 -7.71 5.93 -12.21
N ASP A 137 -7.14 6.77 -13.07
CA ASP A 137 -7.72 7.11 -14.37
C ASP A 137 -7.08 6.27 -15.51
N PRO A 138 -7.78 5.26 -16.05
CA PRO A 138 -7.26 4.45 -17.15
C PRO A 138 -7.09 5.22 -18.47
N PHE A 139 -7.53 6.48 -18.53
CA PHE A 139 -7.37 7.36 -19.68
C PHE A 139 -6.30 8.45 -19.47
N GLY A 140 -5.65 8.47 -18.29
CA GLY A 140 -4.58 9.40 -17.96
C GLY A 140 -3.24 9.08 -18.62
N ASP A 141 -2.18 9.81 -18.26
CA ASP A 141 -0.81 9.54 -18.70
C ASP A 141 -0.20 8.36 -17.92
N ILE A 142 -0.64 7.15 -18.25
CA ILE A 142 -0.20 5.90 -17.64
C ILE A 142 1.27 5.62 -17.97
N ASP A 143 1.68 5.87 -19.21
CA ASP A 143 3.05 5.60 -19.66
C ASP A 143 4.05 6.46 -18.89
N GLY A 144 3.77 7.77 -18.71
CA GLY A 144 4.60 8.63 -17.89
C GLY A 144 4.61 8.21 -16.42
N LEU A 145 3.46 7.81 -15.87
CA LEU A 145 3.39 7.29 -14.49
C LEU A 145 4.25 6.05 -14.31
N LEU A 146 4.20 5.09 -15.25
CA LEU A 146 4.97 3.84 -15.17
C LEU A 146 6.47 4.03 -15.44
N GLU A 147 6.84 5.04 -16.23
CA GLU A 147 8.25 5.44 -16.40
C GLU A 147 8.82 5.93 -15.06
N ARG A 148 8.06 6.74 -14.31
CA ARG A 148 8.47 7.23 -12.99
C ARG A 148 8.37 6.14 -11.93
N TYR A 149 7.29 5.35 -11.93
CA TYR A 149 7.00 4.33 -10.92
C TYR A 149 6.83 2.95 -11.55
N PRO A 150 7.93 2.27 -11.94
CA PRO A 150 7.86 0.95 -12.53
C PRO A 150 7.12 -0.06 -11.63
N GLY A 151 6.14 -0.76 -12.20
CA GLY A 151 5.33 -1.77 -11.50
C GLY A 151 4.13 -1.22 -10.73
N ALA A 152 3.93 0.11 -10.72
CA ALA A 152 2.74 0.72 -10.16
C ALA A 152 1.49 0.14 -10.82
N GLN A 153 0.48 -0.11 -9.99
CA GLN A 153 -0.81 -0.61 -10.45
C GLN A 153 -1.70 0.58 -10.81
N VAL A 154 -2.34 0.53 -11.98
CA VAL A 154 -3.22 1.60 -12.48
C VAL A 154 -4.59 1.05 -12.82
N ARG A 155 -5.61 1.53 -12.11
CA ARG A 155 -7.03 1.20 -12.27
C ARG A 155 -7.86 1.94 -11.23
N ASN A 156 -9.16 2.04 -11.47
CA ASN A 156 -10.11 2.42 -10.44
C ASN A 156 -10.19 1.29 -9.39
N PHE A 157 -9.77 1.57 -8.15
CA PHE A 157 -9.64 0.53 -7.13
C PHE A 157 -10.93 0.33 -6.35
N ASP A 158 -11.76 1.36 -6.18
CA ASP A 158 -13.03 1.25 -5.45
C ASP A 158 -14.28 1.06 -6.35
N GLY A 159 -14.12 1.26 -7.66
CA GLY A 159 -15.16 1.12 -8.68
C GLY A 159 -16.10 2.32 -8.82
N GLU A 160 -15.86 3.41 -8.10
CA GLU A 160 -16.70 4.61 -8.08
C GLU A 160 -16.09 5.79 -8.87
N ALA A 161 -16.87 6.83 -9.09
CA ALA A 161 -16.37 8.04 -9.72
C ALA A 161 -15.62 8.92 -8.71
N GLY A 162 -14.45 9.44 -9.11
CA GLY A 162 -13.63 10.31 -8.28
C GLY A 162 -12.37 9.61 -7.79
N ILE A 163 -11.77 10.14 -6.73
CA ILE A 163 -10.62 9.52 -6.05
C ILE A 163 -10.96 9.52 -4.56
N SER A 164 -11.29 8.36 -4.02
CA SER A 164 -11.66 8.23 -2.61
C SER A 164 -10.46 7.82 -1.76
N GLU A 165 -10.59 7.97 -0.43
CA GLU A 165 -9.62 7.39 0.50
C GLU A 165 -9.59 5.85 0.42
N MET A 166 -10.68 5.23 -0.01
CA MET A 166 -10.73 3.80 -0.30
C MET A 166 -9.78 3.46 -1.46
N ASP A 167 -9.78 4.23 -2.56
CA ASP A 167 -8.84 4.02 -3.66
C ASP A 167 -7.39 4.09 -3.19
N ALA A 168 -7.07 5.14 -2.43
CA ALA A 168 -5.72 5.36 -1.92
C ALA A 168 -5.26 4.20 -1.02
N LEU A 169 -6.10 3.79 -0.07
CA LEU A 169 -5.79 2.69 0.83
C LEU A 169 -5.60 1.37 0.08
N ILE A 170 -6.46 1.07 -0.91
CA ILE A 170 -6.35 -0.16 -1.72
C ILE A 170 -5.09 -0.11 -2.59
N ALA A 171 -4.75 1.02 -3.21
CA ALA A 171 -3.51 1.18 -3.96
C ALA A 171 -2.29 0.85 -3.07
N TYR A 172 -2.26 1.36 -1.84
CA TYR A 172 -1.23 1.02 -0.86
C TYR A 172 -1.21 -0.48 -0.52
N MET A 173 -2.37 -1.10 -0.23
CA MET A 173 -2.46 -2.53 0.05
C MET A 173 -1.94 -3.38 -1.12
N GLN A 174 -2.27 -3.01 -2.35
CA GLN A 174 -1.90 -3.76 -3.54
C GLN A 174 -0.40 -3.68 -3.87
N MET A 175 0.28 -2.65 -3.39
CA MET A 175 1.74 -2.53 -3.52
C MET A 175 2.51 -3.36 -2.47
N LEU A 176 1.90 -3.68 -1.31
CA LEU A 176 2.62 -4.36 -0.22
C LEU A 176 3.17 -5.73 -0.63
N GLY A 177 4.51 -5.82 -0.65
CA GLY A 177 5.25 -7.05 -0.92
C GLY A 177 5.53 -7.33 -2.40
N THR A 178 5.25 -6.38 -3.30
CA THR A 178 5.51 -6.53 -4.75
C THR A 178 6.88 -6.01 -5.18
N LEU A 179 7.59 -5.28 -4.31
CA LEU A 179 8.84 -4.59 -4.63
C LEU A 179 10.08 -5.50 -4.71
N VAL A 180 9.98 -6.76 -4.28
CA VAL A 180 11.11 -7.69 -4.24
C VAL A 180 10.80 -8.92 -5.09
N ASP A 181 11.70 -9.23 -6.01
CA ASP A 181 11.68 -10.51 -6.72
C ASP A 181 12.38 -11.59 -5.87
N PHE A 182 11.58 -12.36 -5.14
CA PHE A 182 12.07 -13.44 -4.29
C PHE A 182 12.68 -14.62 -5.06
N SER A 183 12.47 -14.73 -6.38
CA SER A 183 13.12 -15.78 -7.17
C SER A 183 14.63 -15.60 -7.29
N THR A 184 15.11 -14.37 -7.07
CA THR A 184 16.53 -14.01 -7.10
C THR A 184 17.22 -14.13 -5.75
N PHE A 185 16.47 -14.46 -4.70
CA PHE A 185 16.98 -14.47 -3.34
C PHE A 185 17.47 -15.87 -2.93
N GLU A 186 18.77 -15.99 -2.62
CA GLU A 186 19.34 -17.20 -1.99
C GLU A 186 19.38 -17.03 -0.46
N ALA A 187 18.50 -17.75 0.24
CA ALA A 187 18.54 -17.82 1.69
C ALA A 187 19.81 -18.57 2.16
N ALA A 188 20.63 -17.93 2.99
CA ALA A 188 21.71 -18.64 3.68
C ALA A 188 21.09 -19.75 4.54
N ALA A 189 21.57 -20.99 4.37
CA ALA A 189 21.10 -22.12 5.17
C ALA A 189 21.22 -21.79 6.67
N SER A 190 20.12 -21.93 7.41
CA SER A 190 20.15 -21.72 8.85
C SER A 190 21.16 -22.70 9.46
N ARG A 191 22.18 -22.18 10.13
CA ARG A 191 23.12 -22.98 10.91
C ARG A 191 22.44 -23.57 12.14
#